data_AF-A0A7S0TVV5-F1
#
_entry.id   AF-A0A7S0TVV5-F1
#
_cell.length_a   1.000
_cell.length_b   1.000
_cell.length_c   1.000
_cell.angle_alpha   90.00
_cell.angle_beta   90.00
_cell.angle_gamma   90.00
#
_symmetry.space_group_name_H-M   'P 1'
#
loop_
_entity.id
_entity.type
_entity.pdbx_description
1 polymer ?
#
loop_
_entity_poly.entity_id
_entity_poly.type
_entity_poly.pdbx_seq_one_letter_code
_entity_poly.pdbx_strand_id
1 'polypeptide(L)'
;MEIIKRWLSDDIGVTIDPSDGGIERDFANGFAFALVMKHYNIQPDFDKFVNKHNPDVKLANFQRLQPSFRALNIRFDSHTANQLMTEEPGCAAALLGKLKVALDMPTGSKTRASTGKSSQKGSTSLLLQTNRLASKEKFRDMEEQTFDKTLRLKTADPKEYRMSHQLRAFEEEAIRQQYNAELGDAQARLEYETHLADSREAQRAKSKENRAYLDDWERQGWVNHAKNQAAKKERERRDLRVELSQQEKARRKRAMESDTAADEVVHGIDHFEESLRRIQDQTDADVPDDVLAQTSTETPDQFLAALTSKVPSGAALKKESELYMKKVQERRGEEALARKERDRRRRRVLVEQMRTHKDMEVKRREAMLSEKISRQSTEEQRIAEKLHAALEEKEVMRQARLRREQRYIALRQQQYVEVSAADARKYALMREDYQAQLANNRATLEEMERKEKAARSQKHYNACRGIADQIVDLAVKVCHYRAVTDSALVPPKQWREWAALFTAGMSLFPDDLVEEEEEKLPEEVDVQAVLVDKRDYCAYVELVSEWAPKPPPKEER
;
A
#
# COMPACT_ATOMS: atom_id res chain seq x y z
N MET A 1 29.53 -21.38 -52.01
CA MET A 1 28.07 -21.57 -52.13
C MET A 1 27.61 -21.56 -53.59
N GLU A 2 27.94 -20.55 -54.41
CA GLU A 2 27.46 -20.50 -55.81
C GLU A 2 27.92 -21.67 -56.70
N ILE A 3 29.16 -22.15 -56.54
CA ILE A 3 29.71 -23.29 -57.31
C ILE A 3 28.93 -24.59 -57.06
N ILE A 4 28.39 -24.77 -55.84
CA ILE A 4 27.59 -25.94 -55.45
C ILE A 4 26.16 -25.79 -55.96
N LYS A 5 25.60 -24.57 -55.91
CA LYS A 5 24.27 -24.28 -56.48
C LYS A 5 24.23 -24.50 -57.99
N ARG A 6 25.23 -24.00 -58.73
CA ARG A 6 25.36 -24.24 -60.18
C ARG A 6 25.52 -25.72 -60.50
N TRP A 7 26.35 -26.43 -59.75
CA TRP A 7 26.51 -27.88 -59.90
C TRP A 7 25.20 -28.67 -59.71
N LEU A 8 24.42 -28.34 -58.68
CA LEU A 8 23.14 -29.00 -58.40
C LEU A 8 22.08 -28.72 -59.48
N SER A 9 22.07 -27.50 -60.02
CA SER A 9 21.14 -27.10 -61.09
C SER A 9 21.54 -27.60 -62.48
N ASP A 10 22.84 -27.58 -62.82
CA ASP A 10 23.34 -27.88 -64.17
C ASP A 10 23.55 -29.39 -64.41
N ASP A 11 24.05 -30.15 -63.43
CA ASP A 11 24.44 -31.57 -63.63
C ASP A 11 23.37 -32.59 -63.17
N ILE A 12 22.46 -32.21 -62.26
CA ILE A 12 21.56 -33.15 -61.55
C ILE A 12 20.08 -32.76 -61.69
N GLY A 13 19.77 -31.52 -62.06
CA GLY A 13 18.39 -31.06 -62.31
C GLY A 13 17.54 -30.89 -61.05
N VAL A 14 18.15 -30.67 -59.87
CA VAL A 14 17.42 -30.41 -58.62
C VAL A 14 17.10 -28.92 -58.52
N THR A 15 15.82 -28.56 -58.61
CA THR A 15 15.34 -27.20 -58.34
C THR A 15 15.45 -26.92 -56.84
N ILE A 16 16.35 -26.01 -56.49
CA ILE A 16 16.48 -25.43 -55.14
C ILE A 16 15.56 -24.22 -55.12
N ASP A 17 14.56 -24.20 -54.24
CA ASP A 17 13.60 -23.09 -54.19
C ASP A 17 14.33 -21.80 -53.75
N PRO A 18 14.32 -20.72 -54.56
CA PRO A 18 15.09 -19.51 -54.25
C PRO A 18 14.55 -18.66 -53.10
N SER A 19 13.32 -18.93 -52.63
CA SER A 19 12.65 -18.13 -51.61
C SER A 19 12.58 -18.88 -50.27
N ASP A 20 13.41 -18.41 -49.33
CA ASP A 20 13.28 -18.54 -47.87
C ASP A 20 13.52 -19.92 -47.22
N GLY A 21 14.31 -20.79 -47.85
CA GLY A 21 14.70 -22.09 -47.29
C GLY A 21 16.18 -22.34 -47.05
N GLY A 22 17.11 -21.75 -47.82
CA GLY A 22 18.52 -22.15 -47.75
C GLY A 22 18.78 -23.58 -48.25
N ILE A 23 20.02 -23.88 -48.68
CA ILE A 23 20.42 -25.24 -49.10
C ILE A 23 20.24 -26.21 -47.91
N GLU A 24 20.35 -25.69 -46.71
CA GLU A 24 20.28 -26.43 -45.46
C GLU A 24 18.91 -27.07 -45.24
N ARG A 25 17.80 -26.37 -45.52
CA ARG A 25 16.43 -26.88 -45.32
C ARG A 25 16.03 -27.91 -46.38
N ASP A 26 16.41 -27.69 -47.62
CA ASP A 26 16.10 -28.60 -48.74
C ASP A 26 16.84 -29.93 -48.59
N PHE A 27 18.06 -29.89 -48.05
CA PHE A 27 18.89 -31.07 -47.81
C PHE A 27 18.71 -31.69 -46.41
N ALA A 28 18.02 -31.02 -45.49
CA ALA A 28 17.73 -31.52 -44.14
C ALA A 28 16.82 -32.77 -44.12
N ASN A 29 16.09 -33.04 -45.20
CA ASN A 29 15.25 -34.23 -45.29
C ASN A 29 16.02 -35.50 -45.72
N GLY A 30 17.28 -35.36 -46.17
CA GLY A 30 18.06 -36.46 -46.74
C GLY A 30 17.59 -36.93 -48.12
N PHE A 31 16.33 -36.68 -48.51
CA PHE A 31 15.78 -37.05 -49.82
C PHE A 31 16.56 -36.42 -50.99
N ALA A 32 16.92 -35.14 -50.88
CA ALA A 32 17.73 -34.46 -51.89
C ALA A 32 19.12 -35.09 -52.08
N PHE A 33 19.76 -35.55 -51.00
CA PHE A 33 21.02 -36.30 -51.10
C PHE A 33 20.84 -37.65 -51.80
N ALA A 34 19.73 -38.35 -51.53
CA ALA A 34 19.41 -39.61 -52.19
C ALA A 34 19.19 -39.43 -53.70
N LEU A 35 18.56 -38.32 -54.11
CA LEU A 35 18.33 -37.99 -55.52
C LEU A 35 19.65 -37.74 -56.26
N VAL A 36 20.57 -37.00 -55.64
CA VAL A 36 21.93 -36.78 -56.17
C VAL A 36 22.65 -38.12 -56.35
N MET A 37 22.62 -39.01 -55.35
CA MET A 37 23.31 -40.30 -55.43
C MET A 37 22.68 -41.28 -56.43
N LYS A 38 21.37 -41.17 -56.68
CA LYS A 38 20.66 -41.94 -57.71
C LYS A 38 21.17 -41.61 -59.11
N HIS A 39 21.40 -40.33 -59.39
CA HIS A 39 21.89 -39.89 -60.71
C HIS A 39 23.25 -40.49 -61.06
N TYR A 40 24.13 -40.65 -60.06
CA TYR A 40 25.43 -41.31 -60.21
C TYR A 40 25.39 -42.84 -60.03
N ASN A 41 24.20 -43.43 -59.91
CA ASN A 41 23.94 -44.87 -59.72
C ASN A 41 24.66 -45.51 -58.50
N ILE A 42 24.90 -44.72 -57.45
CA ILE A 42 25.57 -45.16 -56.22
C ILE A 42 24.56 -45.69 -55.20
N GLN A 43 23.30 -45.25 -55.29
CA GLN A 43 22.24 -45.63 -54.37
C GLN A 43 21.17 -46.49 -55.05
N PRO A 44 21.13 -47.82 -54.80
CA PRO A 44 20.16 -48.72 -55.43
C PRO A 44 18.75 -48.64 -54.81
N ASP A 45 18.64 -48.22 -53.54
CA ASP A 45 17.40 -48.30 -52.75
C ASP A 45 16.57 -47.01 -52.74
N PHE A 46 16.58 -46.25 -53.85
CA PHE A 46 15.92 -44.93 -53.92
C PHE A 46 14.39 -44.99 -53.65
N ASP A 47 13.73 -46.08 -54.04
CA ASP A 47 12.26 -46.20 -53.96
C ASP A 47 11.71 -46.21 -52.53
N LYS A 48 12.56 -46.45 -51.52
CA LYS A 48 12.15 -46.47 -50.12
C LYS A 48 12.24 -45.09 -49.45
N PHE A 49 12.86 -44.09 -50.09
CA PHE A 49 13.03 -42.75 -49.53
C PHE A 49 11.74 -41.94 -49.58
N VAL A 50 11.43 -41.22 -48.50
CA VAL A 50 10.18 -40.45 -48.37
C VAL A 50 10.49 -38.97 -48.17
N ASN A 51 9.92 -38.09 -49.00
CA ASN A 51 10.08 -36.64 -48.89
C ASN A 51 9.05 -36.04 -47.90
N LYS A 52 9.22 -36.28 -46.59
CA LYS A 52 8.43 -35.64 -45.52
C LYS A 52 9.34 -35.08 -44.42
N HIS A 53 9.05 -33.89 -43.89
CA HIS A 53 9.85 -33.25 -42.85
C HIS A 53 9.68 -33.84 -41.42
N ASN A 54 9.11 -35.04 -41.29
CA ASN A 54 8.95 -35.70 -39.99
C ASN A 54 10.32 -36.19 -39.47
N PRO A 55 10.71 -35.94 -38.21
CA PRO A 55 11.96 -36.44 -37.62
C PRO A 55 12.22 -37.93 -37.87
N ASP A 56 11.19 -38.79 -37.78
CA ASP A 56 11.32 -40.24 -38.02
C ASP A 56 11.68 -40.56 -39.48
N VAL A 57 11.15 -39.76 -40.42
CA VAL A 57 11.40 -39.92 -41.85
C VAL A 57 12.79 -39.39 -42.20
N LYS A 58 13.19 -38.25 -41.63
CA LYS A 58 14.56 -37.71 -41.75
C LYS A 58 15.58 -38.75 -41.23
N LEU A 59 15.32 -39.33 -40.06
CA LEU A 59 16.13 -40.38 -39.44
C LEU A 59 16.28 -41.61 -40.36
N ALA A 60 15.15 -42.15 -40.83
CA ALA A 60 15.16 -43.31 -41.73
C ALA A 60 15.88 -43.03 -43.06
N ASN A 61 15.75 -41.82 -43.60
CA ASN A 61 16.45 -41.41 -44.81
C ASN A 61 17.98 -41.31 -44.57
N PHE A 62 18.44 -40.69 -43.48
CA PHE A 62 19.88 -40.57 -43.20
C PHE A 62 20.56 -41.89 -42.83
N GLN A 63 19.85 -42.80 -42.18
CA GLN A 63 20.33 -44.18 -41.93
C GLN A 63 20.63 -44.91 -43.23
N ARG A 64 19.76 -44.75 -44.24
CA ARG A 64 19.94 -45.40 -45.55
C ARG A 64 21.01 -44.74 -46.41
N LEU A 65 21.37 -43.49 -46.14
CA LEU A 65 22.45 -42.79 -46.84
C LEU A 65 23.84 -43.08 -46.26
N GLN A 66 23.91 -43.49 -44.98
CA GLN A 66 25.18 -43.76 -44.30
C GLN A 66 26.06 -44.81 -45.02
N PRO A 67 25.54 -45.95 -45.52
CA PRO A 67 26.35 -46.93 -46.27
C PRO A 67 26.93 -46.35 -47.57
N SER A 68 26.18 -45.49 -48.25
CA SER A 68 26.49 -44.89 -49.55
C SER A 68 27.56 -43.80 -49.42
N PHE A 69 27.47 -42.97 -48.38
CA PHE A 69 28.54 -42.01 -48.05
C PHE A 69 29.83 -42.72 -47.62
N ARG A 70 29.72 -43.84 -46.89
CA ARG A 70 30.87 -44.66 -46.52
C ARG A 70 31.51 -45.34 -47.75
N ALA A 71 30.72 -45.75 -48.74
CA ALA A 71 31.22 -46.30 -50.00
C ALA A 71 32.07 -45.28 -50.78
N LEU A 72 31.72 -43.99 -50.68
CA LEU A 72 32.47 -42.86 -51.24
C LEU A 72 33.64 -42.38 -50.35
N ASN A 73 33.94 -43.12 -49.27
CA ASN A 73 34.98 -42.81 -48.29
C ASN A 73 34.80 -41.45 -47.59
N ILE A 74 33.55 -40.98 -47.49
CA ILE A 74 33.16 -39.77 -46.75
C ILE A 74 32.80 -40.18 -45.33
N ARG A 75 33.42 -39.53 -44.33
CA ARG A 75 33.07 -39.74 -42.91
C ARG A 75 31.74 -39.08 -42.59
N PHE A 76 30.71 -39.89 -42.36
CA PHE A 76 29.37 -39.48 -42.02
C PHE A 76 29.00 -40.04 -40.63
N ASP A 77 29.14 -39.20 -39.61
CA ASP A 77 28.97 -39.55 -38.20
C ASP A 77 27.61 -39.05 -37.68
N SER A 78 27.13 -39.59 -36.54
CA SER A 78 25.84 -39.20 -35.94
C SER A 78 25.77 -37.71 -35.63
N HIS A 79 26.92 -37.09 -35.32
CA HIS A 79 26.98 -35.66 -35.10
C HIS A 79 26.67 -34.89 -36.39
N THR A 80 27.33 -35.23 -37.50
CA THR A 80 27.07 -34.59 -38.80
C THR A 80 25.65 -34.82 -39.30
N ALA A 81 25.07 -36.01 -39.04
CA ALA A 81 23.68 -36.30 -39.37
C ALA A 81 22.70 -35.44 -38.56
N ASN A 82 22.94 -35.26 -37.26
CA ASN A 82 22.12 -34.37 -36.42
C ASN A 82 22.22 -32.91 -36.85
N GLN A 83 23.44 -32.42 -37.15
CA GLN A 83 23.64 -31.03 -37.63
C GLN A 83 22.90 -30.75 -38.93
N LEU A 84 22.77 -31.76 -39.81
CA LEU A 84 21.96 -31.67 -41.02
C LEU A 84 20.46 -31.70 -40.70
N MET A 85 20.02 -32.51 -39.75
CA MET A 85 18.62 -32.59 -39.33
C MET A 85 18.13 -31.30 -38.65
N THR A 86 19.02 -30.61 -37.91
CA THR A 86 18.77 -29.34 -37.21
C THR A 86 19.06 -28.10 -38.06
N GLU A 87 19.32 -28.26 -39.35
CA GLU A 87 19.49 -27.15 -40.31
C GLU A 87 20.63 -26.20 -39.92
N GLU A 88 21.73 -26.73 -39.35
CA GLU A 88 22.88 -25.89 -39.00
C GLU A 88 23.51 -25.25 -40.25
N PRO A 89 23.77 -23.93 -40.24
CA PRO A 89 24.25 -23.21 -41.41
C PRO A 89 25.62 -23.72 -41.86
N GLY A 90 25.76 -24.06 -43.15
CA GLY A 90 27.03 -24.47 -43.76
C GLY A 90 27.36 -25.97 -43.68
N CYS A 91 26.68 -26.76 -42.84
CA CYS A 91 26.92 -28.21 -42.72
C CYS A 91 26.50 -28.97 -43.99
N ALA A 92 25.32 -28.65 -44.55
CA ALA A 92 24.83 -29.24 -45.80
C ALA A 92 25.75 -28.90 -46.99
N ALA A 93 26.15 -27.64 -47.10
CA ALA A 93 27.06 -27.19 -48.15
C ALA A 93 28.46 -27.81 -48.05
N ALA A 94 29.01 -27.98 -46.85
CA ALA A 94 30.30 -28.64 -46.65
C ALA A 94 30.25 -30.14 -47.01
N LEU A 95 29.15 -30.83 -46.69
CA LEU A 95 28.95 -32.23 -47.08
C LEU A 95 28.78 -32.38 -48.59
N LEU A 96 28.01 -31.48 -49.23
CA LEU A 96 27.86 -31.44 -50.69
C LEU A 96 29.17 -31.16 -51.41
N GLY A 97 30.02 -30.27 -50.88
CA GLY A 97 31.35 -30.02 -51.43
C GLY A 97 32.25 -31.26 -51.37
N LYS A 98 32.23 -32.00 -50.25
CA LYS A 98 32.94 -33.29 -50.10
C LYS A 98 32.38 -34.35 -51.05
N LEU A 99 31.06 -34.38 -51.22
CA LEU A 99 30.38 -35.30 -52.14
C LEU A 99 30.79 -35.01 -53.59
N LYS A 100 30.77 -33.74 -54.02
CA LYS A 100 31.20 -33.33 -55.35
C LYS A 100 32.65 -33.75 -55.64
N VAL A 101 33.58 -33.48 -54.73
CA VAL A 101 35.00 -33.89 -54.90
C VAL A 101 35.15 -35.42 -54.95
N ALA A 102 34.34 -36.17 -54.20
CA ALA A 102 34.37 -37.64 -54.22
C ALA A 102 33.78 -38.22 -55.52
N LEU A 103 32.81 -37.54 -56.14
CA LEU A 103 32.18 -37.93 -57.41
C LEU A 103 33.02 -37.53 -58.64
N ASP A 104 33.73 -36.40 -58.58
CA ASP A 104 34.60 -35.90 -59.64
C ASP A 104 35.93 -36.69 -59.76
N MET A 105 36.25 -37.55 -58.78
CA MET A 105 37.44 -38.40 -58.82
C MET A 105 37.20 -39.62 -59.72
N PRO A 106 37.98 -39.83 -60.80
CA PRO A 106 37.80 -40.98 -61.68
C PRO A 106 38.07 -42.28 -60.91
N THR A 107 37.23 -43.29 -61.17
CA THR A 107 37.12 -44.59 -60.49
C THR A 107 38.36 -45.51 -60.53
N GLY A 108 39.55 -44.96 -60.80
CA GLY A 108 40.83 -45.69 -60.91
C GLY A 108 41.91 -45.33 -59.89
N SER A 109 41.71 -44.35 -58.99
CA SER A 109 42.78 -43.94 -58.04
C SER A 109 42.60 -44.50 -56.63
N LYS A 110 42.75 -45.83 -56.49
CA LYS A 110 43.07 -46.44 -55.20
C LYS A 110 44.57 -46.30 -54.97
N THR A 111 45.02 -45.17 -54.44
CA THR A 111 46.22 -45.03 -53.57
C THR A 111 46.56 -43.56 -53.38
N ARG A 112 46.41 -43.08 -52.14
CA ARG A 112 47.31 -42.07 -51.57
C ARG A 112 47.15 -42.07 -50.05
N ALA A 113 47.90 -42.98 -49.42
CA ALA A 113 48.28 -42.80 -48.03
C ALA A 113 49.13 -41.52 -47.97
N SER A 114 48.65 -40.51 -47.23
CA SER A 114 49.41 -39.30 -46.99
C SER A 114 50.53 -39.58 -46.00
N THR A 115 51.75 -39.39 -46.47
CA THR A 115 52.96 -39.24 -45.68
C THR A 115 52.89 -37.94 -44.87
N GLY A 116 53.01 -38.05 -43.55
CA GLY A 116 53.04 -36.90 -42.64
C GLY A 116 53.46 -37.30 -41.22
N LYS A 117 54.77 -37.18 -40.96
CA LYS A 117 55.52 -37.34 -39.69
C LYS A 117 54.74 -37.10 -38.39
N SER A 118 54.78 -38.07 -37.48
CA SER A 118 55.10 -37.81 -36.07
C SER A 118 55.89 -38.98 -35.45
N SER A 119 57.01 -38.59 -34.84
CA SER A 119 57.85 -39.21 -33.81
C SER A 119 57.94 -40.73 -33.63
N GLN A 120 59.19 -41.21 -33.61
CA GLN A 120 59.63 -42.52 -33.13
C GLN A 120 58.98 -42.96 -31.80
N LYS A 121 58.56 -44.24 -31.73
CA LYS A 121 59.08 -45.23 -30.75
C LYS A 121 58.42 -46.60 -30.97
N GLY A 122 59.26 -47.63 -31.08
CA GLY A 122 59.01 -48.95 -30.50
C GLY A 122 58.10 -49.93 -31.25
N SER A 123 58.74 -50.97 -31.77
CA SER A 123 58.37 -52.38 -31.61
C SER A 123 57.23 -53.00 -32.44
N THR A 124 57.64 -54.02 -33.20
CA THR A 124 56.92 -55.30 -33.46
C THR A 124 55.45 -55.20 -33.90
N SER A 125 55.21 -55.11 -35.20
CA SER A 125 53.88 -55.31 -35.79
C SER A 125 53.98 -56.01 -37.15
N LEU A 126 54.49 -57.25 -37.17
CA LEU A 126 54.51 -58.09 -38.37
C LEU A 126 53.80 -59.45 -38.19
N LEU A 127 52.93 -59.60 -37.18
CA LEU A 127 52.30 -60.90 -36.87
C LEU A 127 50.78 -60.89 -36.62
N LEU A 128 50.00 -59.92 -37.10
CA LEU A 128 48.52 -60.00 -37.03
C LEU A 128 47.84 -59.49 -38.31
N GLN A 129 47.92 -60.29 -39.38
CA GLN A 129 47.22 -59.99 -40.64
C GLN A 129 46.16 -61.02 -41.07
N THR A 130 45.79 -62.00 -40.24
CA THR A 130 44.80 -63.02 -40.64
C THR A 130 43.43 -62.90 -39.98
N ASN A 131 43.19 -61.98 -39.03
CA ASN A 131 41.87 -61.79 -38.39
C ASN A 131 41.24 -60.39 -38.58
N ARG A 132 41.85 -59.50 -39.38
CA ARG A 132 41.38 -58.10 -39.51
C ARG A 132 40.19 -57.89 -40.45
N LEU A 133 39.81 -58.87 -41.26
CA LEU A 133 38.67 -58.75 -42.18
C LEU A 133 37.34 -58.98 -41.46
N ALA A 134 37.22 -60.02 -40.63
CA ALA A 134 36.04 -60.28 -39.79
C ALA A 134 35.82 -59.20 -38.71
N SER A 135 36.89 -58.54 -38.26
CA SER A 135 36.80 -57.39 -37.33
C SER A 135 36.27 -56.13 -38.00
N LYS A 136 36.41 -55.97 -39.32
CA LYS A 136 35.96 -54.76 -40.03
C LYS A 136 34.45 -54.77 -40.27
N GLU A 137 33.86 -55.95 -40.52
CA GLU A 137 32.41 -56.12 -40.64
C GLU A 137 31.72 -55.95 -39.28
N LYS A 138 32.21 -56.62 -38.23
CA LYS A 138 31.69 -56.41 -36.87
C LYS A 138 31.85 -54.97 -36.37
N PHE A 139 32.93 -54.28 -36.75
CA PHE A 139 33.11 -52.87 -36.46
C PHE A 139 32.14 -51.98 -37.26
N ARG A 140 31.81 -52.34 -38.50
CA ARG A 140 30.77 -51.66 -39.28
C ARG A 140 29.39 -51.80 -38.64
N ASP A 141 29.04 -53.01 -38.22
CA ASP A 141 27.75 -53.29 -37.57
C ASP A 141 27.65 -52.55 -36.23
N MET A 142 28.75 -52.50 -35.47
CA MET A 142 28.82 -51.75 -34.23
C MET A 142 28.71 -50.23 -34.47
N GLU A 143 29.41 -49.68 -35.47
CA GLU A 143 29.30 -48.27 -35.83
C GLU A 143 27.88 -47.91 -36.32
N GLU A 144 27.23 -48.77 -37.09
CA GLU A 144 25.84 -48.58 -37.54
C GLU A 144 24.85 -48.61 -36.38
N GLN A 145 25.00 -49.56 -35.45
CA GLN A 145 24.16 -49.64 -34.25
C GLN A 145 24.38 -48.47 -33.28
N THR A 146 25.63 -48.02 -33.11
CA THR A 146 25.93 -46.83 -32.29
C THR A 146 25.42 -45.57 -32.96
N PHE A 147 25.47 -45.51 -34.30
CA PHE A 147 24.94 -44.39 -35.06
C PHE A 147 23.42 -44.27 -34.91
N ASP A 148 22.69 -45.37 -35.09
CA ASP A 148 21.24 -45.42 -34.92
C ASP A 148 20.81 -45.04 -33.49
N LYS A 149 21.43 -45.64 -32.48
CA LYS A 149 21.13 -45.35 -31.06
C LYS A 149 21.38 -43.88 -30.71
N THR A 150 22.49 -43.31 -31.17
CA THR A 150 22.85 -41.92 -30.85
C THR A 150 21.97 -40.91 -31.61
N LEU A 151 21.54 -41.26 -32.82
CA LEU A 151 20.68 -40.40 -33.64
C LEU A 151 19.23 -40.41 -33.12
N ARG A 152 18.72 -41.56 -32.66
CA ARG A 152 17.43 -41.66 -31.96
C ARG A 152 17.42 -40.93 -30.62
N LEU A 153 18.50 -41.02 -29.83
CA LEU A 153 18.59 -40.34 -28.54
C LEU A 153 18.55 -38.81 -28.66
N LYS A 154 19.06 -38.26 -29.76
CA LYS A 154 19.12 -36.81 -30.01
C LYS A 154 17.90 -36.25 -30.74
N THR A 155 17.12 -37.11 -31.37
CA THR A 155 15.86 -36.71 -32.02
C THR A 155 14.75 -36.86 -30.98
N ALA A 156 14.04 -35.77 -30.64
CA ALA A 156 13.00 -35.82 -29.61
C ALA A 156 11.97 -36.91 -29.91
N ASP A 157 11.59 -37.68 -28.89
CA ASP A 157 10.67 -38.80 -29.04
C ASP A 157 9.35 -38.28 -29.67
N PRO A 158 8.80 -38.93 -30.73
CA PRO A 158 7.59 -38.46 -31.39
C PRO A 158 6.38 -38.28 -30.44
N LYS A 159 6.38 -39.00 -29.32
CA LYS A 159 5.40 -38.87 -28.23
C LYS A 159 5.59 -37.58 -27.43
N GLU A 160 6.84 -37.22 -27.11
CA GLU A 160 7.16 -35.98 -26.40
C GLU A 160 6.91 -34.76 -27.28
N TYR A 161 7.20 -34.83 -28.58
CA TYR A 161 6.86 -33.75 -29.52
C TYR A 161 5.34 -33.55 -29.67
N ARG A 162 4.56 -34.64 -29.72
CA ARG A 162 3.09 -34.54 -29.74
C ARG A 162 2.53 -33.97 -28.45
N MET A 163 3.10 -34.37 -27.31
CA MET A 163 2.72 -33.88 -26.00
C MET A 163 3.06 -32.39 -25.84
N SER A 164 4.27 -31.96 -26.20
CA SER A 164 4.64 -30.54 -26.15
C SER A 164 3.82 -29.70 -27.12
N HIS A 165 3.51 -30.21 -28.31
CA HIS A 165 2.61 -29.53 -29.24
C HIS A 165 1.19 -29.37 -28.68
N GLN A 166 0.67 -30.36 -27.94
CA GLN A 166 -0.63 -30.26 -27.26
C GLN A 166 -0.58 -29.31 -26.06
N LEU A 167 0.54 -29.28 -25.32
CA LEU A 167 0.73 -28.39 -24.17
C LEU A 167 1.07 -26.95 -24.57
N ARG A 168 1.50 -26.71 -25.81
CA ARG A 168 1.93 -25.38 -26.29
C ARG A 168 0.91 -24.27 -26.04
N ALA A 169 -0.38 -24.55 -26.26
CA ALA A 169 -1.44 -23.56 -26.03
C ALA A 169 -1.59 -23.20 -24.54
N PHE A 170 -1.37 -24.16 -23.65
CA PHE A 170 -1.41 -23.95 -22.20
C PHE A 170 -0.15 -23.23 -21.71
N GLU A 171 1.00 -23.55 -22.28
CA GLU A 171 2.26 -22.85 -22.01
C GLU A 171 2.19 -21.39 -22.49
N GLU A 172 1.64 -21.14 -23.68
CA GLU A 172 1.39 -19.79 -24.21
C GLU A 172 0.42 -18.99 -23.32
N GLU A 173 -0.68 -19.60 -22.88
CA GLU A 173 -1.60 -18.97 -21.92
C GLU A 173 -0.96 -18.73 -20.55
N ALA A 174 -0.13 -19.65 -20.05
CA ALA A 174 0.61 -19.46 -18.81
C ALA A 174 1.61 -18.29 -18.90
N ILE A 175 2.36 -18.20 -20.01
CA ILE A 175 3.26 -17.08 -20.29
C ILE A 175 2.47 -15.77 -20.38
N ARG A 176 1.30 -15.78 -21.05
CA ARG A 176 0.43 -14.60 -21.16
C ARG A 176 -0.07 -14.14 -19.79
N GLN A 177 -0.49 -15.06 -18.93
CA GLN A 177 -0.94 -14.76 -17.57
C GLN A 177 0.21 -14.22 -16.71
N GLN A 178 1.40 -14.81 -16.80
CA GLN A 178 2.59 -14.31 -16.13
C GLN A 178 2.94 -12.89 -16.59
N TYR A 179 2.95 -12.63 -17.89
CA TYR A 179 3.21 -11.30 -18.43
C TYR A 179 2.18 -10.27 -17.95
N ASN A 180 0.88 -10.63 -17.92
CA ASN A 180 -0.16 -9.76 -17.40
C ASN A 180 0.01 -9.49 -15.89
N ALA A 181 0.43 -10.48 -15.11
CA ALA A 181 0.71 -10.32 -13.69
C ALA A 181 1.94 -9.41 -13.45
N GLU A 182 3.02 -9.62 -14.20
CA GLU A 182 4.21 -8.75 -14.16
C GLU A 182 3.89 -7.32 -14.57
N LEU A 183 3.04 -7.13 -15.59
CA LEU A 183 2.57 -5.82 -16.02
C LEU A 183 1.75 -5.14 -14.92
N GLY A 184 0.84 -5.88 -14.27
CA GLY A 184 0.05 -5.40 -13.14
C GLY A 184 0.92 -5.00 -11.95
N ASP A 185 1.91 -5.83 -11.61
CA ASP A 185 2.88 -5.54 -10.55
C ASP A 185 3.73 -4.29 -10.88
N ALA A 186 4.15 -4.13 -12.13
CA ALA A 186 4.89 -2.96 -12.58
C ALA A 186 4.04 -1.69 -12.52
N GLN A 187 2.76 -1.76 -12.90
CA GLN A 187 1.82 -0.65 -12.78
C GLN A 187 1.58 -0.26 -11.32
N ALA A 188 1.33 -1.24 -10.45
CA ALA A 188 1.13 -1.00 -9.02
C ALA A 188 2.37 -0.36 -8.35
N ARG A 189 3.58 -0.77 -8.75
CA ARG A 189 4.83 -0.15 -8.28
C ARG A 189 4.93 1.30 -8.75
N LEU A 190 4.62 1.58 -10.01
CA LEU A 190 4.66 2.93 -10.56
C LEU A 190 3.65 3.84 -9.84
N GLU A 191 2.41 3.38 -9.65
CA GLU A 191 1.37 4.10 -8.92
C GLU A 191 1.76 4.38 -7.46
N TYR A 192 2.43 3.44 -6.82
CA TYR A 192 2.95 3.64 -5.48
C TYR A 192 4.04 4.72 -5.43
N GLU A 193 4.97 4.70 -6.40
CA GLU A 193 6.02 5.72 -6.51
C GLU A 193 5.45 7.11 -6.82
N THR A 194 4.45 7.22 -7.68
CA THR A 194 3.78 8.50 -7.99
C THR A 194 3.05 9.03 -6.76
N HIS A 195 2.29 8.19 -6.03
CA HIS A 195 1.64 8.61 -4.78
C HIS A 195 2.65 9.13 -3.74
N LEU A 196 3.82 8.49 -3.64
CA LEU A 196 4.91 8.93 -2.77
C LEU A 196 5.51 10.26 -3.21
N ALA A 197 5.70 10.45 -4.52
CA ALA A 197 6.17 11.70 -5.09
C ALA A 197 5.18 12.84 -4.83
N ASP A 198 3.89 12.63 -5.13
CA ASP A 198 2.82 13.59 -4.90
C ASP A 198 2.71 13.97 -3.42
N SER A 199 2.82 12.99 -2.52
CA SER A 199 2.80 13.26 -1.08
C SER A 199 4.00 14.10 -0.64
N ARG A 200 5.20 13.87 -1.20
CA ARG A 200 6.39 14.67 -0.91
C ARG A 200 6.25 16.09 -1.48
N GLU A 201 5.72 16.22 -2.69
CA GLU A 201 5.48 17.53 -3.32
C GLU A 201 4.43 18.34 -2.56
N ALA A 202 3.32 17.72 -2.15
CA ALA A 202 2.30 18.35 -1.31
C ALA A 202 2.90 18.85 0.01
N GLN A 203 3.79 18.08 0.64
CA GLN A 203 4.45 18.49 1.88
C GLN A 203 5.43 19.66 1.65
N ARG A 204 6.17 19.67 0.53
CA ARG A 204 7.05 20.78 0.13
C ARG A 204 6.24 22.03 -0.21
N ALA A 205 5.13 21.90 -0.93
CA ALA A 205 4.23 22.99 -1.27
C ALA A 205 3.67 23.63 0.00
N LYS A 206 3.16 22.82 0.94
CA LYS A 206 2.70 23.29 2.25
C LYS A 206 3.81 23.98 3.05
N SER A 207 5.03 23.45 3.03
CA SER A 207 6.18 24.08 3.71
C SER A 207 6.56 25.42 3.07
N LYS A 208 6.48 25.52 1.74
CA LYS A 208 6.75 26.76 0.99
C LYS A 208 5.66 27.81 1.27
N GLU A 209 4.39 27.40 1.29
CA GLU A 209 3.27 28.26 1.63
C GLU A 209 3.38 28.77 3.08
N ASN A 210 3.67 27.88 4.02
CA ASN A 210 3.92 28.26 5.41
C ASN A 210 5.08 29.25 5.53
N ARG A 211 6.16 29.07 4.78
CA ARG A 211 7.29 30.00 4.77
C ARG A 211 6.92 31.35 4.18
N ALA A 212 6.20 31.37 3.07
CA ALA A 212 5.70 32.60 2.46
C ALA A 212 4.75 33.36 3.41
N TYR A 213 3.87 32.63 4.10
CA TYR A 213 2.99 33.21 5.12
C TYR A 213 3.79 33.81 6.28
N LEU A 214 4.83 33.14 6.77
CA LEU A 214 5.71 33.67 7.82
C LEU A 214 6.45 34.92 7.34
N ASP A 215 7.02 34.92 6.14
CA ASP A 215 7.71 36.08 5.56
C ASP A 215 6.76 37.28 5.43
N ASP A 216 5.53 37.06 4.98
CA ASP A 216 4.52 38.12 4.85
C ASP A 216 4.00 38.59 6.22
N TRP A 217 3.83 37.69 7.18
CA TRP A 217 3.50 38.04 8.56
C TRP A 217 4.59 38.89 9.21
N GLU A 218 5.87 38.52 9.02
CA GLU A 218 7.01 39.31 9.47
C GLU A 218 7.01 40.69 8.82
N ARG A 219 6.87 40.78 7.48
CA ARG A 219 6.78 42.07 6.77
C ARG A 219 5.65 42.94 7.31
N GLN A 220 4.46 42.37 7.52
CA GLN A 220 3.34 43.10 8.12
C GLN A 220 3.66 43.53 9.55
N GLY A 221 4.33 42.68 10.32
CA GLY A 221 4.85 42.98 11.64
C GLY A 221 5.80 44.18 11.64
N TRP A 222 6.79 44.21 10.73
CA TRP A 222 7.72 45.33 10.55
C TRP A 222 6.99 46.62 10.18
N VAL A 223 6.05 46.56 9.24
CA VAL A 223 5.25 47.72 8.82
C VAL A 223 4.39 48.24 9.97
N ASN A 224 3.73 47.35 10.72
CA ASN A 224 2.90 47.72 11.86
C ASN A 224 3.75 48.27 13.02
N HIS A 225 4.91 47.68 13.30
CA HIS A 225 5.86 48.21 14.27
C HIS A 225 6.36 49.60 13.86
N ALA A 226 6.72 49.81 12.59
CA ALA A 226 7.11 51.12 12.08
C ALA A 226 5.99 52.15 12.20
N LYS A 227 4.74 51.79 11.88
CA LYS A 227 3.55 52.65 12.09
C LYS A 227 3.36 52.98 13.58
N ASN A 228 3.48 52.00 14.46
CA ASN A 228 3.35 52.20 15.90
C ASN A 228 4.46 53.11 16.46
N GLN A 229 5.70 52.95 15.98
CA GLN A 229 6.82 53.82 16.34
C GLN A 229 6.63 55.25 15.82
N ALA A 230 6.13 55.42 14.59
CA ALA A 230 5.80 56.73 14.05
C ALA A 230 4.68 57.41 14.86
N ALA A 231 3.62 56.68 15.21
CA ALA A 231 2.55 57.17 16.07
C ALA A 231 3.06 57.52 17.48
N LYS A 232 4.01 56.75 18.03
CA LYS A 232 4.66 57.06 19.30
C LYS A 232 5.45 58.37 19.22
N LYS A 233 6.31 58.54 18.20
CA LYS A 233 7.04 59.80 17.98
C LYS A 233 6.10 60.98 17.78
N GLU A 234 4.97 60.79 17.09
CA GLU A 234 3.95 61.81 16.92
C GLU A 234 3.28 62.19 18.25
N ARG A 235 2.98 61.23 19.12
CA ARG A 235 2.48 61.50 20.48
C ARG A 235 3.50 62.28 21.29
N GLU A 236 4.76 61.82 21.31
CA GLU A 236 5.85 62.52 21.99
C GLU A 236 6.03 63.96 21.47
N ARG A 237 5.93 64.18 20.14
CA ARG A 237 5.95 65.53 19.57
C ARG A 237 4.76 66.39 19.98
N ARG A 238 3.55 65.81 20.08
CA ARG A 238 2.36 66.51 20.58
C ARG A 238 2.53 66.88 22.06
N ASP A 239 3.02 65.95 22.87
CA ASP A 239 3.27 66.15 24.30
C ASP A 239 4.33 67.25 24.52
N LEU A 240 5.46 67.17 23.82
CA LEU A 240 6.49 68.23 23.82
C LEU A 240 5.93 69.59 23.37
N ARG A 241 5.05 69.62 22.37
CA ARG A 241 4.42 70.88 21.92
C ARG A 241 3.50 71.45 22.98
N VAL A 242 2.75 70.60 23.68
CA VAL A 242 1.88 71.01 24.79
C VAL A 242 2.72 71.49 25.96
N GLU A 243 3.80 70.79 26.31
CA GLU A 243 4.73 71.20 27.37
C GLU A 243 5.39 72.55 27.06
N LEU A 244 5.91 72.75 25.84
CA LEU A 244 6.47 74.03 25.40
C LEU A 244 5.41 75.14 25.44
N SER A 245 4.18 74.86 25.00
CA SER A 245 3.07 75.83 25.10
C SER A 245 2.71 76.16 26.55
N GLN A 246 2.73 75.18 27.45
CA GLN A 246 2.51 75.39 28.88
C GLN A 246 3.64 76.20 29.50
N GLN A 247 4.90 75.93 29.15
CA GLN A 247 6.05 76.72 29.60
C GLN A 247 5.99 78.15 29.07
N GLU A 248 5.64 78.37 27.80
CA GLU A 248 5.45 79.72 27.24
C GLU A 248 4.31 80.47 27.93
N LYS A 249 3.17 79.81 28.18
CA LYS A 249 2.05 80.40 28.94
C LYS A 249 2.46 80.74 30.36
N ALA A 250 3.19 79.86 31.04
CA ALA A 250 3.70 80.12 32.39
C ALA A 250 4.70 81.28 32.40
N ARG A 251 5.59 81.37 31.40
CA ARG A 251 6.52 82.49 31.23
C ARG A 251 5.77 83.79 30.97
N ARG A 252 4.76 83.80 30.09
CA ARG A 252 3.91 84.96 29.83
C ARG A 252 3.12 85.37 31.06
N LYS A 253 2.60 84.41 31.82
CA LYS A 253 1.89 84.69 33.08
C LYS A 253 2.83 85.32 34.11
N ARG A 254 4.05 84.80 34.27
CA ARG A 254 5.06 85.41 35.15
C ARG A 254 5.50 86.80 34.69
N ALA A 255 5.65 87.01 33.38
CA ALA A 255 5.93 88.33 32.83
C ALA A 255 4.78 89.29 33.12
N MET A 256 3.53 88.87 32.88
CA MET A 256 2.34 89.65 33.20
C MET A 256 2.18 89.89 34.72
N GLU A 257 2.47 88.91 35.57
CA GLU A 257 2.50 89.06 37.03
C GLU A 257 3.60 90.03 37.48
N SER A 258 4.75 90.02 36.79
CA SER A 258 5.83 90.99 37.04
C SER A 258 5.48 92.38 36.54
N ASP A 259 4.85 92.51 35.37
CA ASP A 259 4.42 93.78 34.79
C ASP A 259 3.30 94.38 35.63
N THR A 260 2.31 93.58 36.05
CA THR A 260 1.25 94.01 36.99
C THR A 260 1.81 94.36 38.35
N ALA A 261 2.77 93.61 38.90
CA ALA A 261 3.43 93.97 40.14
C ALA A 261 4.27 95.26 40.00
N ALA A 262 4.90 95.50 38.85
CA ALA A 262 5.59 96.75 38.57
C ALA A 262 4.61 97.93 38.45
N ASP A 263 3.49 97.73 37.76
CA ASP A 263 2.39 98.70 37.66
C ASP A 263 1.76 98.99 39.04
N GLU A 264 1.61 97.99 39.90
CA GLU A 264 1.16 98.15 41.29
C GLU A 264 2.19 98.92 42.15
N VAL A 265 3.49 98.78 41.90
CA VAL A 265 4.52 99.57 42.61
C VAL A 265 4.54 101.02 42.12
N VAL A 266 4.39 101.24 40.81
CA VAL A 266 4.41 102.59 40.20
C VAL A 266 3.12 103.35 40.48
N HIS A 267 1.97 102.75 40.17
CA HIS A 267 0.66 103.38 40.26
C HIS A 267 -0.10 103.02 41.54
N GLY A 268 0.38 102.07 42.36
CA GLY A 268 -0.32 101.72 43.60
C GLY A 268 -0.26 102.82 44.64
N ILE A 269 0.80 103.65 44.64
CA ILE A 269 0.86 104.86 45.46
C ILE A 269 -0.14 105.88 44.92
N ASP A 270 -0.21 106.10 43.61
CA ASP A 270 -1.17 107.02 43.00
C ASP A 270 -2.63 106.59 43.24
N HIS A 271 -2.93 105.30 43.08
CA HIS A 271 -4.26 104.73 43.36
C HIS A 271 -4.62 104.79 44.86
N PHE A 272 -3.63 104.61 45.73
CA PHE A 272 -3.78 104.76 47.17
C PHE A 272 -4.00 106.22 47.57
N GLU A 273 -3.28 107.16 46.94
CA GLU A 273 -3.44 108.60 47.13
C GLU A 273 -4.77 109.11 46.56
N GLU A 274 -5.24 108.60 45.42
CA GLU A 274 -6.60 108.86 44.92
C GLU A 274 -7.67 108.31 45.86
N SER A 275 -7.45 107.11 46.41
CA SER A 275 -8.35 106.52 47.40
C SER A 275 -8.36 107.33 48.71
N LEU A 276 -7.21 107.87 49.13
CA LEU A 276 -7.10 108.79 50.27
C LEU A 276 -7.74 110.15 49.98
N ARG A 277 -7.54 110.72 48.79
CA ARG A 277 -8.22 111.96 48.37
C ARG A 277 -9.73 111.77 48.37
N ARG A 278 -10.23 110.63 47.92
CA ARG A 278 -11.67 110.29 47.93
C ARG A 278 -12.23 110.12 49.34
N ILE A 279 -11.42 109.69 50.30
CA ILE A 279 -11.80 109.59 51.73
C ILE A 279 -11.70 110.96 52.41
N GLN A 280 -10.73 111.80 52.02
CA GLN A 280 -10.58 113.17 52.52
C GLN A 280 -11.69 114.11 51.99
N ASP A 281 -12.19 113.87 50.77
CA ASP A 281 -13.36 114.57 50.19
C ASP A 281 -14.69 114.15 50.83
N GLN A 282 -14.70 113.15 51.73
CA GLN A 282 -15.88 112.73 52.49
C GLN A 282 -15.91 113.32 53.91
N THR A 283 -14.94 114.16 54.30
CA THR A 283 -14.88 114.78 55.64
C THR A 283 -15.21 116.28 55.69
N ASP A 284 -15.51 116.93 54.56
CA ASP A 284 -16.00 118.31 54.52
C ASP A 284 -17.37 118.37 53.82
N ALA A 285 -18.41 117.94 54.53
CA ALA A 285 -19.80 118.26 54.18
C ALA A 285 -20.65 118.30 55.46
N ASP A 286 -20.91 119.53 55.89
CA ASP A 286 -22.00 120.04 56.73
C ASP A 286 -22.71 119.07 57.70
N VAL A 287 -22.48 119.32 58.98
CA VAL A 287 -23.34 118.91 60.09
C VAL A 287 -24.55 119.85 60.12
N PRO A 288 -25.81 119.36 59.93
CA PRO A 288 -26.99 120.17 60.14
C PRO A 288 -27.28 120.30 61.64
N ASP A 289 -27.18 121.55 62.05
CA ASP A 289 -27.59 122.16 63.30
C ASP A 289 -29.12 122.19 63.39
N ASP A 290 -29.73 121.22 64.08
CA ASP A 290 -31.10 121.34 64.61
C ASP A 290 -31.39 120.16 65.56
N VAL A 291 -31.35 120.36 66.88
CA VAL A 291 -32.48 120.15 67.83
C VAL A 291 -31.99 120.47 69.25
N LEU A 292 -32.06 121.73 69.68
CA LEU A 292 -32.01 122.08 71.10
C LEU A 292 -32.81 123.37 71.33
N ALA A 293 -34.11 123.21 71.54
CA ALA A 293 -34.96 124.25 72.11
C ALA A 293 -36.00 123.61 73.02
N GLN A 294 -35.77 123.67 74.33
CA GLN A 294 -36.85 123.95 75.27
C GLN A 294 -36.26 124.58 76.54
N THR A 295 -36.65 125.83 76.72
CA THR A 295 -36.30 126.75 77.77
C THR A 295 -37.21 126.51 78.99
N SER A 296 -36.66 126.61 80.20
CA SER A 296 -37.42 127.10 81.35
C SER A 296 -36.47 127.81 82.30
N THR A 297 -36.70 129.11 82.36
CA THR A 297 -36.26 130.13 83.31
C THR A 297 -35.98 129.64 84.73
N GLU A 298 -34.72 129.75 85.17
CA GLU A 298 -34.34 130.09 86.55
C GLU A 298 -32.83 130.40 86.58
N THR A 299 -32.42 131.40 87.36
CA THR A 299 -31.04 131.90 87.40
C THR A 299 -30.02 130.82 87.81
N PRO A 300 -28.85 130.70 87.14
CA PRO A 300 -27.89 129.61 87.32
C PRO A 300 -27.47 129.32 88.78
N ASP A 301 -27.45 130.34 89.63
CA ASP A 301 -26.98 130.21 91.01
C ASP A 301 -27.99 129.51 91.95
N GLN A 302 -29.28 129.55 91.63
CA GLN A 302 -30.33 128.92 92.45
C GLN A 302 -30.48 127.42 92.15
N PHE A 303 -30.26 127.02 90.89
CA PHE A 303 -30.24 125.61 90.47
C PHE A 303 -29.05 124.86 91.10
N LEU A 304 -27.88 125.50 91.22
CA LEU A 304 -26.69 124.93 91.85
C LEU A 304 -26.84 124.75 93.38
N ALA A 305 -27.58 125.64 94.06
CA ALA A 305 -27.88 125.52 95.50
C ALA A 305 -28.94 124.43 95.81
N ALA A 306 -29.92 124.23 94.91
CA ALA A 306 -30.94 123.19 95.04
C ALA A 306 -30.38 121.77 94.80
N LEU A 307 -29.38 121.63 93.93
CA LEU A 307 -28.68 120.35 93.69
C LEU A 307 -27.77 119.94 94.84
N THR A 308 -27.14 120.90 95.52
CA THR A 308 -26.22 120.60 96.64
C THR A 308 -26.93 120.19 97.93
N SER A 309 -28.18 120.60 98.14
CA SER A 309 -28.98 120.23 99.33
C SER A 309 -29.70 118.88 99.25
N LYS A 310 -29.77 118.26 98.05
CA LYS A 310 -30.44 116.97 97.83
C LYS A 310 -29.49 115.78 97.67
N VAL A 311 -28.18 115.97 97.89
CA VAL A 311 -27.17 114.90 97.82
C VAL A 311 -26.84 114.39 99.23
N PRO A 312 -27.19 113.13 99.57
CA PRO A 312 -26.72 112.48 100.78
C PRO A 312 -25.19 112.37 100.81
N SER A 313 -24.59 112.43 102.01
CA SER A 313 -23.14 112.32 102.29
C SER A 313 -22.39 111.37 101.35
N GLY A 314 -21.38 111.90 100.65
CA GLY A 314 -20.66 111.25 99.55
C GLY A 314 -19.90 109.97 99.88
N ALA A 315 -19.84 109.54 101.15
CA ALA A 315 -19.26 108.26 101.54
C ALA A 315 -20.24 107.08 101.35
N ALA A 316 -21.56 107.31 101.49
CA ALA A 316 -22.58 106.26 101.32
C ALA A 316 -22.86 106.00 99.82
N LEU A 317 -22.97 107.06 99.03
CA LEU A 317 -23.18 107.00 97.58
C LEU A 317 -22.01 106.35 96.84
N LYS A 318 -20.76 106.56 97.27
CA LYS A 318 -19.60 105.89 96.68
C LYS A 318 -19.65 104.37 96.86
N LYS A 319 -19.96 103.89 98.08
CA LYS A 319 -20.08 102.45 98.34
C LYS A 319 -21.23 101.80 97.57
N GLU A 320 -22.40 102.44 97.50
CA GLU A 320 -23.52 101.92 96.70
C GLU A 320 -23.24 101.99 95.19
N SER A 321 -22.59 103.05 94.71
CA SER A 321 -22.18 103.17 93.30
C SER A 321 -21.12 102.13 92.91
N GLU A 322 -20.18 101.81 93.81
CA GLU A 322 -19.17 100.78 93.59
C GLU A 322 -19.80 99.38 93.54
N LEU A 323 -20.75 99.09 94.42
CA LEU A 323 -21.51 97.83 94.39
C LEU A 323 -22.38 97.73 93.14
N TYR A 324 -23.02 98.82 92.71
CA TYR A 324 -23.81 98.85 91.48
C TYR A 324 -22.93 98.69 90.22
N MET A 325 -21.79 99.38 90.16
CA MET A 325 -20.85 99.26 89.05
C MET A 325 -20.20 97.88 88.98
N LYS A 326 -19.90 97.25 90.12
CA LYS A 326 -19.47 95.84 90.18
C LYS A 326 -20.57 94.91 89.64
N LYS A 327 -21.83 95.12 90.03
CA LYS A 327 -22.96 94.33 89.53
C LYS A 327 -23.20 94.51 88.02
N VAL A 328 -22.96 95.71 87.49
CA VAL A 328 -23.03 96.00 86.04
C VAL A 328 -21.84 95.35 85.30
N GLN A 329 -20.64 95.37 85.87
CA GLN A 329 -19.48 94.69 85.30
C GLN A 329 -19.65 93.16 85.30
N GLU A 330 -20.20 92.59 86.38
CA GLU A 330 -20.55 91.16 86.48
C GLU A 330 -21.61 90.80 85.44
N ARG A 331 -22.71 91.56 85.34
CA ARG A 331 -23.73 91.34 84.29
C ARG A 331 -23.16 91.44 82.88
N ARG A 332 -22.29 92.41 82.60
CA ARG A 332 -21.66 92.54 81.28
C ARG A 332 -20.68 91.40 81.00
N GLY A 333 -19.98 90.91 82.02
CA GLY A 333 -19.13 89.72 81.97
C GLY A 333 -19.94 88.47 81.66
N GLU A 334 -21.05 88.26 82.38
CA GLU A 334 -21.99 87.16 82.16
C GLU A 334 -22.64 87.22 80.77
N GLU A 335 -23.08 88.41 80.31
CA GLU A 335 -23.64 88.60 78.97
C GLU A 335 -22.59 88.35 77.88
N ALA A 336 -21.33 88.75 78.08
CA ALA A 336 -20.23 88.46 77.16
C ALA A 336 -19.88 86.97 77.11
N LEU A 337 -19.90 86.27 78.26
CA LEU A 337 -19.72 84.83 78.34
C LEU A 337 -20.87 84.09 77.66
N ALA A 338 -22.12 84.52 77.88
CA ALA A 338 -23.30 83.95 77.23
C ALA A 338 -23.28 84.16 75.71
N ARG A 339 -22.80 85.31 75.21
CA ARG A 339 -22.61 85.53 73.76
C ARG A 339 -21.53 84.61 73.18
N LYS A 340 -20.37 84.52 73.84
CA LYS A 340 -19.30 83.59 73.44
C LYS A 340 -19.78 82.14 73.44
N GLU A 341 -20.62 81.75 74.39
CA GLU A 341 -21.19 80.41 74.47
C GLU A 341 -22.21 80.15 73.35
N ARG A 342 -23.11 81.11 73.07
CA ARG A 342 -24.03 81.02 71.93
C ARG A 342 -23.29 80.92 70.60
N ASP A 343 -22.24 81.71 70.40
CA ASP A 343 -21.41 81.62 69.19
C ASP A 343 -20.66 80.29 69.11
N ARG A 344 -20.20 79.74 70.24
CA ARG A 344 -19.60 78.40 70.30
C ARG A 344 -20.62 77.31 69.97
N ARG A 345 -21.87 77.43 70.42
CA ARG A 345 -22.97 76.51 70.07
C ARG A 345 -23.34 76.63 68.59
N ARG A 346 -23.44 77.84 68.04
CA ARG A 346 -23.67 78.09 66.60
C ARG A 346 -22.57 77.48 65.75
N ARG A 347 -21.29 77.70 66.10
CA ARG A 347 -20.14 77.11 65.41
C ARG A 347 -20.11 75.60 65.56
N ARG A 348 -20.46 75.04 66.73
CA ARG A 348 -20.53 73.58 66.93
C ARG A 348 -21.60 72.96 66.03
N VAL A 349 -22.81 73.52 66.01
CA VAL A 349 -23.90 73.03 65.15
C VAL A 349 -23.52 73.13 63.68
N LEU A 350 -22.92 74.25 63.24
CA LEU A 350 -22.47 74.39 61.86
C LEU A 350 -21.38 73.39 61.49
N VAL A 351 -20.39 73.18 62.37
CA VAL A 351 -19.34 72.18 62.16
C VAL A 351 -19.90 70.77 62.16
N GLU A 352 -20.88 70.47 63.01
CA GLU A 352 -21.56 69.18 63.08
C GLU A 352 -22.39 68.92 61.83
N GLN A 353 -23.16 69.91 61.35
CA GLN A 353 -23.87 69.83 60.07
C GLN A 353 -22.89 69.60 58.91
N MET A 354 -21.78 70.35 58.85
CA MET A 354 -20.76 70.17 57.80
C MET A 354 -20.06 68.80 57.89
N ARG A 355 -19.87 68.25 59.10
CA ARG A 355 -19.36 66.89 59.30
C ARG A 355 -20.36 65.85 58.80
N THR A 356 -21.63 65.96 59.19
CA THR A 356 -22.67 65.02 58.72
C THR A 356 -22.82 65.05 57.19
N HIS A 357 -22.72 66.21 56.56
CA HIS A 357 -22.75 66.32 55.10
C HIS A 357 -21.55 65.63 54.45
N LYS A 358 -20.34 65.85 54.99
CA LYS A 358 -19.13 65.17 54.52
C LYS A 358 -19.21 63.65 54.72
N ASP A 359 -19.70 63.18 55.86
CA ASP A 359 -19.84 61.76 56.13
C ASP A 359 -20.87 61.09 55.20
N MET A 360 -21.96 61.79 54.88
CA MET A 360 -22.94 61.32 53.89
C MET A 360 -22.36 61.28 52.48
N GLU A 361 -21.54 62.26 52.09
CA GLU A 361 -20.82 62.21 50.81
C GLU A 361 -19.81 61.07 50.75
N VAL A 362 -19.05 60.85 51.83
CA VAL A 362 -18.08 59.75 51.93
C VAL A 362 -18.81 58.42 51.81
N LYS A 363 -19.88 58.19 52.58
CA LYS A 363 -20.70 56.98 52.46
C LYS A 363 -21.31 56.80 51.06
N ARG A 364 -21.72 57.88 50.40
CA ARG A 364 -22.23 57.83 49.02
C ARG A 364 -21.13 57.45 48.02
N ARG A 365 -19.90 57.96 48.21
CA ARG A 365 -18.73 57.58 47.40
C ARG A 365 -18.30 56.14 47.68
N GLU A 366 -18.28 55.72 48.93
CA GLU A 366 -18.01 54.34 49.36
C GLU A 366 -19.04 53.38 48.78
N ALA A 367 -20.33 53.70 48.82
CA ALA A 367 -21.39 52.88 48.22
C ALA A 367 -21.24 52.76 46.70
N MET A 368 -20.90 53.86 46.00
CA MET A 368 -20.61 53.82 44.56
C MET A 368 -19.35 53.00 44.24
N LEU A 369 -18.32 53.05 45.11
CA LEU A 369 -17.11 52.24 44.98
C LEU A 369 -17.41 50.76 45.23
N SER A 370 -18.16 50.43 46.29
CA SER A 370 -18.56 49.06 46.58
C SER A 370 -19.44 48.48 45.48
N GLU A 371 -20.34 49.29 44.89
CA GLU A 371 -21.15 48.86 43.74
C GLU A 371 -20.27 48.63 42.50
N LYS A 372 -19.29 49.49 42.22
CA LYS A 372 -18.35 49.30 41.11
C LYS A 372 -17.44 48.07 41.31
N ILE A 373 -16.97 47.82 42.53
CA ILE A 373 -16.17 46.64 42.89
C ILE A 373 -17.03 45.37 42.84
N SER A 374 -18.27 45.42 43.35
CA SER A 374 -19.23 44.31 43.28
C SER A 374 -19.64 43.98 41.84
N ARG A 375 -19.76 44.98 40.96
CA ARG A 375 -20.01 44.77 39.52
C ARG A 375 -18.85 44.04 38.83
N GLN A 376 -17.61 44.26 39.26
CA GLN A 376 -16.47 43.46 38.79
C GLN A 376 -16.56 42.01 39.31
N SER A 377 -16.98 41.82 40.57
CA SER A 377 -17.20 40.47 41.15
C SER A 377 -18.36 39.68 40.50
N THR A 378 -19.42 40.33 40.04
CA THR A 378 -20.53 39.64 39.34
C THR A 378 -20.16 39.21 37.92
N GLU A 379 -19.34 39.99 37.22
CA GLU A 379 -18.85 39.59 35.90
C GLU A 379 -17.82 38.46 36.02
N GLU A 380 -17.00 38.44 37.07
CA GLU A 380 -16.13 37.31 37.39
C GLU A 380 -16.93 36.03 37.70
N GLN A 381 -18.04 36.13 38.44
CA GLN A 381 -18.96 35.01 38.65
C GLN A 381 -19.57 34.51 37.34
N ARG A 382 -20.03 35.41 36.47
CA ARG A 382 -20.54 35.04 35.13
C ARG A 382 -19.47 34.38 34.26
N ILE A 383 -18.23 34.86 34.33
CA ILE A 383 -17.11 34.26 33.60
C ILE A 383 -16.80 32.88 34.18
N ALA A 384 -16.82 32.71 35.50
CA ALA A 384 -16.61 31.43 36.17
C ALA A 384 -17.72 30.42 35.85
N GLU A 385 -18.98 30.83 35.81
CA GLU A 385 -20.12 30.00 35.39
C GLU A 385 -19.98 29.58 33.92
N LYS A 386 -19.65 30.51 33.03
CA LYS A 386 -19.38 30.19 31.60
C LYS A 386 -18.19 29.25 31.44
N LEU A 387 -17.14 29.42 32.24
CA LEU A 387 -15.98 28.54 32.26
C LEU A 387 -16.36 27.14 32.76
N HIS A 388 -17.17 27.05 33.81
CA HIS A 388 -17.67 25.79 34.36
C HIS A 388 -18.50 25.04 33.31
N ALA A 389 -19.48 25.71 32.70
CA ALA A 389 -20.28 25.14 31.62
C ALA A 389 -19.40 24.64 30.45
N ALA A 390 -18.40 25.42 30.04
CA ALA A 390 -17.47 25.01 28.98
C ALA A 390 -16.59 23.81 29.38
N LEU A 391 -16.23 23.66 30.66
CA LEU A 391 -15.51 22.50 31.16
C LEU A 391 -16.41 21.26 31.22
N GLU A 392 -17.67 21.42 31.65
CA GLU A 392 -18.66 20.34 31.65
C GLU A 392 -18.95 19.84 30.23
N GLU A 393 -19.14 20.75 29.27
CA GLU A 393 -19.31 20.39 27.86
C GLU A 393 -18.09 19.64 27.31
N LYS A 394 -16.87 20.09 27.67
CA LYS A 394 -15.63 19.38 27.30
C LYS A 394 -15.58 17.97 27.90
N GLU A 395 -16.02 17.80 29.13
CA GLU A 395 -16.07 16.50 29.79
C GLU A 395 -17.11 15.58 29.14
N VAL A 396 -18.29 16.10 28.79
CA VAL A 396 -19.30 15.37 28.02
C VAL A 396 -18.76 14.95 26.66
N MET A 397 -18.03 15.82 25.95
CA MET A 397 -17.37 15.49 24.69
C MET A 397 -16.30 14.41 24.85
N ARG A 398 -15.50 14.47 25.93
CA ARG A 398 -14.50 13.45 26.27
C ARG A 398 -15.16 12.09 26.51
N GLN A 399 -16.24 12.06 27.30
CA GLN A 399 -17.00 10.85 27.58
C GLN A 399 -17.73 10.32 26.35
N ALA A 400 -18.23 11.20 25.47
CA ALA A 400 -18.84 10.81 24.21
C ALA A 400 -17.81 10.19 23.24
N ARG A 401 -16.59 10.74 23.19
CA ARG A 401 -15.46 10.18 22.44
C ARG A 401 -15.08 8.80 22.98
N LEU A 402 -14.92 8.66 24.30
CA LEU A 402 -14.57 7.39 24.93
C LEU A 402 -15.64 6.31 24.66
N ARG A 403 -16.93 6.65 24.80
CA ARG A 403 -18.03 5.73 24.47
C ARG A 403 -18.03 5.31 23.00
N ARG A 404 -17.69 6.23 22.09
CA ARG A 404 -17.59 5.93 20.67
C ARG A 404 -16.42 4.98 20.38
N GLU A 405 -15.26 5.23 20.98
CA GLU A 405 -14.09 4.35 20.87
C GLU A 405 -14.39 2.95 21.43
N GLN A 406 -15.04 2.87 22.60
CA GLN A 406 -15.47 1.59 23.18
C GLN A 406 -16.42 0.81 22.25
N ARG A 407 -17.39 1.50 21.62
CA ARG A 407 -18.28 0.87 20.63
C ARG A 407 -17.51 0.36 19.40
N TYR A 408 -16.54 1.13 18.90
CA TYR A 408 -15.71 0.68 17.77
C TYR A 408 -14.81 -0.50 18.14
N ILE A 409 -14.25 -0.52 19.36
CA ILE A 409 -13.47 -1.65 19.86
C ILE A 409 -14.34 -2.89 19.97
N ALA A 410 -15.53 -2.77 20.57
CA ALA A 410 -16.48 -3.87 20.71
C ALA A 410 -16.94 -4.43 19.35
N LEU A 411 -17.27 -3.56 18.40
CA LEU A 411 -17.66 -3.97 17.05
C LEU A 411 -16.52 -4.70 16.34
N ARG A 412 -15.28 -4.20 16.46
CA ARG A 412 -14.10 -4.84 15.86
C ARG A 412 -13.83 -6.22 16.48
N GLN A 413 -14.00 -6.36 17.79
CA GLN A 413 -13.87 -7.63 18.48
C GLN A 413 -14.94 -8.62 18.02
N GLN A 414 -16.19 -8.18 17.87
CA GLN A 414 -17.28 -9.02 17.34
C GLN A 414 -16.99 -9.48 15.91
N GLN A 415 -16.59 -8.56 15.03
CA GLN A 415 -16.20 -8.88 13.66
C GLN A 415 -15.03 -9.88 13.62
N TYR A 416 -14.04 -9.72 14.49
CA TYR A 416 -12.92 -10.67 14.59
C TYR A 416 -13.39 -12.07 15.01
N VAL A 417 -14.27 -12.16 16.01
CA VAL A 417 -14.83 -13.43 16.47
C VAL A 417 -15.70 -14.08 15.39
N GLU A 418 -16.50 -13.30 14.66
CA GLU A 418 -17.33 -13.80 13.55
C GLU A 418 -16.50 -14.35 12.40
N VAL A 419 -15.45 -13.63 11.98
CA VAL A 419 -14.51 -14.09 10.95
C VAL A 419 -13.80 -15.37 11.41
N SER A 420 -13.28 -15.38 12.63
CA SER A 420 -12.62 -16.56 13.19
C SER A 420 -13.57 -17.77 13.28
N ALA A 421 -14.83 -17.56 13.65
CA ALA A 421 -15.84 -18.61 13.69
C ALA A 421 -16.22 -19.11 12.28
N ALA A 422 -16.30 -18.23 11.29
CA ALA A 422 -16.54 -18.60 9.90
C ALA A 422 -15.39 -19.44 9.33
N ASP A 423 -14.15 -19.03 9.58
CA ASP A 423 -12.95 -19.77 9.21
C ASP A 423 -12.93 -21.15 9.88
N ALA A 424 -13.21 -21.22 11.19
CA ALA A 424 -13.28 -22.48 11.91
C ALA A 424 -14.32 -23.44 11.31
N ARG A 425 -15.49 -22.95 10.90
CA ARG A 425 -16.52 -23.75 10.21
C ARG A 425 -16.03 -24.25 8.86
N LYS A 426 -15.37 -23.40 8.08
CA LYS A 426 -14.79 -23.79 6.80
C LYS A 426 -13.75 -24.90 6.97
N TYR A 427 -12.85 -24.76 7.94
CA TYR A 427 -11.85 -25.79 8.22
C TYR A 427 -12.46 -27.08 8.77
N ALA A 428 -13.54 -27.00 9.55
CA ALA A 428 -14.26 -28.18 10.00
C ALA A 428 -14.85 -28.97 8.82
N LEU A 429 -15.53 -28.27 7.90
CA LEU A 429 -16.09 -28.89 6.69
C LEU A 429 -14.98 -29.51 5.81
N MET A 430 -13.88 -28.78 5.57
CA MET A 430 -12.72 -29.31 4.83
C MET A 430 -12.12 -30.56 5.50
N ARG A 431 -12.13 -30.62 6.83
CA ARG A 431 -11.66 -31.79 7.58
C ARG A 431 -12.60 -32.98 7.43
N GLU A 432 -13.91 -32.75 7.47
CA GLU A 432 -14.92 -33.78 7.25
C GLU A 432 -14.82 -34.34 5.82
N ASP A 433 -14.69 -33.49 4.82
CA ASP A 433 -14.49 -33.88 3.41
C ASP A 433 -13.21 -34.71 3.24
N TYR A 434 -12.11 -34.27 3.86
CA TYR A 434 -10.86 -35.01 3.82
C TYR A 434 -10.97 -36.38 4.50
N GLN A 435 -11.67 -36.47 5.63
CA GLN A 435 -11.93 -37.73 6.30
C GLN A 435 -12.80 -38.67 5.45
N ALA A 436 -13.81 -38.13 4.76
CA ALA A 436 -14.63 -38.90 3.83
C ALA A 436 -13.81 -39.44 2.65
N GLN A 437 -12.91 -38.62 2.09
CA GLN A 437 -11.99 -39.05 1.03
C GLN A 437 -11.05 -40.17 1.52
N LEU A 438 -10.48 -40.03 2.72
CA LEU A 438 -9.65 -41.09 3.30
C LEU A 438 -10.44 -42.38 3.55
N ALA A 439 -11.68 -42.29 4.00
CA ALA A 439 -12.55 -43.45 4.20
C ALA A 439 -12.86 -44.15 2.87
N ASN A 440 -13.19 -43.40 1.82
CA ASN A 440 -13.43 -43.92 0.48
C ASN A 440 -12.18 -44.60 -0.09
N ASN A 441 -11.01 -43.95 0.03
CA ASN A 441 -9.73 -44.52 -0.41
C ASN A 441 -9.39 -45.80 0.34
N ARG A 442 -9.69 -45.87 1.65
CA ARG A 442 -9.51 -47.10 2.42
C ARG A 442 -10.45 -48.19 1.92
N ALA A 443 -11.72 -47.88 1.67
CA ALA A 443 -12.69 -48.85 1.18
C ALA A 443 -12.29 -49.42 -0.19
N THR A 444 -11.83 -48.57 -1.12
CA THR A 444 -11.37 -49.02 -2.44
C THR A 444 -10.13 -49.90 -2.35
N LEU A 445 -9.16 -49.56 -1.49
CA LEU A 445 -7.99 -50.40 -1.25
C LEU A 445 -8.39 -51.76 -0.66
N GLU A 446 -9.30 -51.79 0.32
CA GLU A 446 -9.81 -53.04 0.89
C GLU A 446 -10.53 -53.91 -0.16
N GLU A 447 -11.30 -53.30 -1.07
CA GLU A 447 -11.91 -54.01 -2.19
C GLU A 447 -10.89 -54.58 -3.17
N MET A 448 -9.85 -53.82 -3.50
CA MET A 448 -8.76 -54.28 -4.37
C MET A 448 -8.01 -55.45 -3.73
N GLU A 449 -7.72 -55.37 -2.42
CA GLU A 449 -7.12 -56.49 -1.69
C GLU A 449 -8.00 -57.75 -1.67
N ARG A 450 -9.33 -57.59 -1.50
CA ARG A 450 -10.27 -58.71 -1.58
C ARG A 450 -10.27 -59.34 -2.97
N LYS A 451 -10.29 -58.52 -4.03
CA LYS A 451 -10.21 -58.99 -5.43
C LYS A 451 -8.91 -59.72 -5.70
N GLU A 452 -7.77 -59.20 -5.23
CA GLU A 452 -6.48 -59.88 -5.38
C GLU A 452 -6.44 -61.21 -4.64
N LYS A 453 -6.92 -61.26 -3.39
CA LYS A 453 -7.00 -62.51 -2.61
C LYS A 453 -7.89 -63.54 -3.31
N ALA A 454 -9.05 -63.11 -3.83
CA ALA A 454 -9.95 -63.96 -4.59
C ALA A 454 -9.27 -64.47 -5.89
N ALA A 455 -8.59 -63.61 -6.64
CA ALA A 455 -7.87 -63.99 -7.85
C ALA A 455 -6.72 -64.97 -7.57
N ARG A 456 -5.98 -64.78 -6.48
CA ARG A 456 -4.95 -65.74 -6.02
C ARG A 456 -5.58 -67.08 -5.67
N SER A 457 -6.67 -67.07 -4.90
CA SER A 457 -7.43 -68.28 -4.55
C SER A 457 -7.97 -68.99 -5.79
N GLN A 458 -8.49 -68.26 -6.78
CA GLN A 458 -8.97 -68.81 -8.04
C GLN A 458 -7.83 -69.42 -8.85
N LYS A 459 -6.65 -68.78 -8.92
CA LYS A 459 -5.46 -69.37 -9.56
C LYS A 459 -5.06 -70.69 -8.91
N HIS A 460 -5.00 -70.73 -7.57
CA HIS A 460 -4.70 -71.96 -6.83
C HIS A 460 -5.77 -73.03 -7.04
N TYR A 461 -7.05 -72.64 -7.03
CA TYR A 461 -8.16 -73.55 -7.30
C TYR A 461 -8.08 -74.14 -8.71
N ASN A 462 -7.88 -73.30 -9.74
CA ASN A 462 -7.77 -73.73 -11.12
C ASN A 462 -6.55 -74.64 -11.34
N ALA A 463 -5.42 -74.35 -10.70
CA ALA A 463 -4.24 -75.23 -10.74
C ALA A 463 -4.53 -76.60 -10.11
N CYS A 464 -5.14 -76.62 -8.91
CA CYS A 464 -5.50 -77.88 -8.25
C CYS A 464 -6.55 -78.67 -9.03
N ARG A 465 -7.54 -77.97 -9.60
CA ARG A 465 -8.57 -78.54 -10.46
C ARG A 465 -7.97 -79.15 -11.71
N GLY A 466 -7.08 -78.44 -12.41
CA GLY A 466 -6.39 -78.97 -13.59
C GLY A 466 -5.58 -80.23 -13.28
N ILE A 467 -4.90 -80.28 -12.13
CA ILE A 467 -4.20 -81.49 -11.68
C ILE A 467 -5.19 -82.63 -11.38
N ALA A 468 -6.32 -82.34 -10.72
CA ALA A 468 -7.34 -83.34 -10.43
C ALA A 468 -7.98 -83.90 -11.71
N ASP A 469 -8.28 -83.04 -12.69
CA ASP A 469 -8.81 -83.42 -14.00
C ASP A 469 -7.80 -84.32 -14.74
N GLN A 470 -6.50 -83.99 -14.71
CA GLN A 470 -5.44 -84.85 -15.28
C GLN A 470 -5.31 -86.23 -14.59
N ILE A 471 -5.54 -86.30 -13.28
CA ILE A 471 -5.56 -87.59 -12.53
C ILE A 471 -6.77 -88.42 -12.97
N VAL A 472 -7.94 -87.79 -13.08
CA VAL A 472 -9.15 -88.43 -13.58
C VAL A 472 -8.95 -88.91 -15.00
N ASP A 473 -8.36 -88.10 -15.88
CA ASP A 473 -8.07 -88.47 -17.27
C ASP A 473 -7.15 -89.68 -17.36
N LEU A 474 -6.10 -89.71 -16.55
CA LEU A 474 -5.19 -90.86 -16.47
C LEU A 474 -5.94 -92.11 -16.00
N ALA A 475 -6.79 -92.00 -14.98
CA ALA A 475 -7.60 -93.11 -14.50
C ALA A 475 -8.58 -93.62 -15.57
N VAL A 476 -9.28 -92.70 -16.26
CA VAL A 476 -10.24 -93.01 -17.33
C VAL A 476 -9.52 -93.68 -18.51
N LYS A 477 -8.34 -93.20 -18.90
CA LYS A 477 -7.51 -93.87 -19.93
C LYS A 477 -7.07 -95.27 -19.55
N VAL A 478 -6.66 -95.48 -18.29
CA VAL A 478 -6.32 -96.83 -17.79
C VAL A 478 -7.54 -97.74 -17.84
N CYS A 479 -8.73 -97.22 -17.49
CA CYS A 479 -9.99 -97.95 -17.61
C CYS A 479 -10.33 -98.28 -19.07
N HIS A 480 -10.20 -97.34 -20.01
CA HIS A 480 -10.40 -97.60 -21.44
C HIS A 480 -9.44 -98.66 -21.97
N TYR A 481 -8.16 -98.59 -21.59
CA TYR A 481 -7.18 -99.59 -21.98
C TYR A 481 -7.54 -100.98 -21.45
N ARG A 482 -7.93 -101.08 -20.18
CA ARG A 482 -8.36 -102.35 -19.58
C ARG A 482 -9.64 -102.91 -20.22
N ALA A 483 -10.56 -102.05 -20.64
CA ALA A 483 -11.77 -102.47 -21.34
C ALA A 483 -11.47 -103.04 -22.74
N VAL A 484 -10.51 -102.45 -23.47
CA VAL A 484 -10.09 -102.94 -24.80
C VAL A 484 -9.23 -104.20 -24.73
N THR A 485 -8.45 -104.34 -23.66
CA THR A 485 -7.44 -105.42 -23.51
C THR A 485 -7.86 -106.52 -22.54
N ASP A 486 -9.17 -106.64 -22.29
CA ASP A 486 -9.80 -107.66 -21.44
C ASP A 486 -9.11 -107.81 -20.06
N SER A 487 -8.98 -106.68 -19.36
CA SER A 487 -8.37 -106.51 -18.02
C SER A 487 -6.85 -106.72 -17.89
N ALA A 488 -6.11 -106.77 -19.01
CA ALA A 488 -4.64 -106.79 -18.97
C ALA A 488 -4.03 -105.48 -18.40
N LEU A 489 -2.85 -105.60 -17.76
CA LEU A 489 -2.11 -104.47 -17.22
C LEU A 489 -1.51 -103.61 -18.34
N VAL A 490 -1.48 -102.28 -18.15
CA VAL A 490 -0.89 -101.33 -19.12
C VAL A 490 0.61 -101.64 -19.31
N PRO A 491 1.10 -101.80 -20.55
CA PRO A 491 2.50 -102.03 -20.84
C PRO A 491 3.41 -100.93 -20.26
N PRO A 492 4.60 -101.27 -19.75
CA PRO A 492 5.47 -100.33 -19.04
C PRO A 492 5.99 -99.18 -19.91
N LYS A 493 6.03 -99.34 -21.23
CA LYS A 493 6.40 -98.27 -22.18
C LYS A 493 5.28 -97.23 -22.27
N GLN A 494 4.06 -97.69 -22.46
CA GLN A 494 2.87 -96.85 -22.61
C GLN A 494 2.53 -96.12 -21.30
N TRP A 495 2.74 -96.78 -20.16
CA TRP A 495 2.64 -96.13 -18.84
C TRP A 495 3.67 -95.00 -18.66
N ARG A 496 4.91 -95.19 -19.10
CA ARG A 496 5.94 -94.12 -19.03
C ARG A 496 5.59 -92.93 -19.91
N GLU A 497 5.01 -93.17 -21.09
CA GLU A 497 4.54 -92.11 -21.99
C GLU A 497 3.38 -91.32 -21.37
N TRP A 498 2.39 -92.00 -20.79
CA TRP A 498 1.27 -91.32 -20.11
C TRP A 498 1.72 -90.59 -18.85
N ALA A 499 2.63 -91.18 -18.08
CA ALA A 499 3.25 -90.52 -16.92
C ALA A 499 4.06 -89.28 -17.35
N ALA A 500 4.78 -89.35 -18.48
CA ALA A 500 5.49 -88.20 -19.02
C ALA A 500 4.54 -87.07 -19.45
N LEU A 501 3.43 -87.40 -20.13
CA LEU A 501 2.39 -86.44 -20.51
C LEU A 501 1.72 -85.81 -19.29
N PHE A 502 1.42 -86.61 -18.26
CA PHE A 502 0.91 -86.13 -16.97
C PHE A 502 1.89 -85.16 -16.29
N THR A 503 3.18 -85.51 -16.21
CA THR A 503 4.20 -84.60 -15.63
C THR A 503 4.43 -83.34 -16.46
N ALA A 504 4.16 -83.40 -17.77
CA ALA A 504 4.24 -82.25 -18.67
C ALA A 504 2.96 -81.38 -18.66
N GLY A 505 1.90 -81.82 -17.98
CA GLY A 505 0.63 -81.11 -17.87
C GLY A 505 -0.19 -81.06 -19.18
N MET A 506 0.06 -81.97 -20.12
CA MET A 506 -0.66 -82.06 -21.39
C MET A 506 -1.90 -82.93 -21.23
N SER A 507 -3.01 -82.59 -21.91
CA SER A 507 -4.21 -83.42 -21.92
C SER A 507 -3.88 -84.81 -22.48
N LEU A 508 -4.40 -85.83 -21.83
CA LEU A 508 -4.17 -87.20 -22.25
C LEU A 508 -5.10 -87.51 -23.44
N PHE A 509 -6.35 -87.11 -23.40
CA PHE A 509 -7.24 -87.29 -24.56
C PHE A 509 -6.81 -86.35 -25.69
N PRO A 510 -6.82 -86.81 -26.96
CA PRO A 510 -6.79 -85.88 -28.07
C PRO A 510 -7.97 -84.94 -27.88
N ASP A 511 -7.72 -83.63 -27.86
CA ASP A 511 -8.81 -82.66 -27.92
C ASP A 511 -9.54 -82.94 -29.23
N ASP A 512 -10.71 -83.59 -29.16
CA ASP A 512 -11.63 -83.60 -30.29
C ASP A 512 -11.84 -82.12 -30.61
N LEU A 513 -11.41 -81.74 -31.81
CA LEU A 513 -11.62 -80.43 -32.40
C LEU A 513 -13.13 -80.17 -32.45
N VAL A 514 -13.69 -79.74 -31.34
CA VAL A 514 -14.75 -78.76 -31.37
C VAL A 514 -14.01 -77.53 -31.85
N GLU A 515 -14.21 -77.19 -33.13
CA GLU A 515 -14.11 -75.81 -33.58
C GLU A 515 -15.06 -75.01 -32.69
N GLU A 516 -14.58 -74.64 -31.50
CA GLU A 516 -15.06 -73.46 -30.83
C GLU A 516 -14.62 -72.34 -31.75
N GLU A 517 -15.48 -72.01 -32.71
CA GLU A 517 -15.54 -70.67 -33.25
C GLU A 517 -15.48 -69.77 -32.01
N GLU A 518 -14.32 -69.14 -31.79
CA GLU A 518 -14.22 -67.96 -30.95
C GLU A 518 -15.13 -66.92 -31.62
N GLU A 519 -16.43 -67.02 -31.37
CA GLU A 519 -17.36 -65.92 -31.48
C GLU A 519 -16.86 -64.92 -30.45
N LYS A 520 -15.92 -64.08 -30.87
CA LYS A 520 -15.52 -62.89 -30.16
C LYS A 520 -16.78 -62.05 -30.02
N LEU A 521 -17.51 -62.29 -28.93
CA LEU A 521 -18.44 -61.33 -28.36
C LEU A 521 -17.71 -59.98 -28.40
N PRO A 522 -18.25 -58.97 -29.10
CA PRO A 522 -17.64 -57.65 -29.11
C PRO A 522 -17.46 -57.25 -27.66
N GLU A 523 -16.26 -56.78 -27.29
CA GLU A 523 -16.11 -55.99 -26.07
C GLU A 523 -17.26 -54.99 -26.08
N GLU A 524 -18.17 -55.08 -25.12
CA GLU A 524 -19.14 -54.04 -24.82
C GLU A 524 -18.35 -52.83 -24.30
N VAL A 525 -17.58 -52.21 -25.19
CA VAL A 525 -17.17 -50.83 -25.07
C VAL A 525 -18.48 -50.09 -25.18
N ASP A 526 -19.06 -49.78 -24.02
CA ASP A 526 -20.35 -49.12 -23.81
C ASP A 526 -20.68 -48.16 -24.96
N VAL A 527 -21.29 -48.71 -26.02
CA VAL A 527 -21.40 -48.02 -27.32
C VAL A 527 -22.29 -46.80 -27.13
N GLN A 528 -23.18 -46.88 -26.14
CA GLN A 528 -24.00 -45.78 -25.67
C GLN A 528 -23.15 -44.68 -25.03
N ALA A 529 -22.21 -44.97 -24.13
CA ALA A 529 -21.33 -43.96 -23.56
C ALA A 529 -20.50 -43.24 -24.64
N VAL A 530 -19.94 -43.99 -25.60
CA VAL A 530 -19.17 -43.40 -26.72
C VAL A 530 -20.07 -42.62 -27.69
N LEU A 531 -21.32 -43.02 -27.90
CA LEU A 531 -22.28 -42.26 -28.71
C LEU A 531 -22.77 -41.00 -27.99
N VAL A 532 -22.97 -41.07 -26.68
CA VAL A 532 -23.41 -39.95 -25.83
C VAL A 532 -22.31 -38.90 -25.77
N ASP A 533 -21.06 -39.29 -25.54
CA ASP A 533 -19.90 -38.38 -25.59
C ASP A 533 -19.77 -37.68 -26.95
N LYS A 534 -19.98 -38.41 -28.05
CA LYS A 534 -19.95 -37.81 -29.40
C LYS A 534 -21.10 -36.83 -29.62
N ARG A 535 -22.30 -37.12 -29.11
CA ARG A 535 -23.45 -36.21 -29.22
C ARG A 535 -23.28 -34.96 -28.36
N ASP A 536 -22.79 -35.10 -27.14
CA ASP A 536 -22.53 -33.96 -26.25
C ASP A 536 -21.38 -33.09 -26.78
N TYR A 537 -20.34 -33.71 -27.36
CA TYR A 537 -19.29 -33.00 -28.06
C TYR A 537 -19.84 -32.21 -29.27
N CYS A 538 -20.70 -32.82 -30.09
CA CYS A 538 -21.36 -32.11 -31.19
C CYS A 538 -22.27 -30.97 -30.69
N ALA A 539 -23.03 -31.18 -29.62
CA ALA A 539 -23.88 -30.15 -29.02
C ALA A 539 -23.09 -28.96 -28.45
N TYR A 540 -21.91 -29.22 -27.87
CA TYR A 540 -20.98 -28.18 -27.41
C TYR A 540 -20.39 -27.38 -28.58
N VAL A 541 -19.92 -28.07 -29.64
CA VAL A 541 -19.35 -27.41 -30.83
C VAL A 541 -20.40 -26.58 -31.57
N GLU A 542 -21.63 -27.07 -31.64
CA GLU A 542 -22.74 -26.36 -32.29
C GLU A 542 -23.41 -25.32 -31.36
N LEU A 543 -23.00 -25.23 -30.08
CA LEU A 543 -23.58 -24.35 -29.05
C LEU A 543 -25.11 -24.48 -28.94
N VAL A 544 -25.62 -25.71 -28.97
CA VAL A 544 -27.05 -26.04 -28.92
C VAL A 544 -27.44 -26.52 -27.51
N SER A 545 -28.72 -26.39 -27.15
CA SER A 545 -29.27 -26.84 -25.86
C SER A 545 -28.64 -26.11 -24.66
N GLU A 546 -28.07 -26.84 -23.70
CA GLU A 546 -27.51 -26.33 -22.44
C GLU A 546 -26.26 -25.46 -22.64
N TRP A 547 -25.61 -25.58 -23.80
CA TRP A 547 -24.42 -24.82 -24.18
C TRP A 547 -24.76 -23.54 -24.97
N ALA A 548 -26.03 -23.30 -25.26
CA ALA A 548 -26.45 -22.07 -25.92
C ALA A 548 -26.28 -20.85 -25.00
N PRO A 549 -25.78 -19.71 -25.50
CA PRO A 549 -25.65 -18.50 -24.70
C PRO A 549 -27.03 -18.04 -24.21
N LYS A 550 -27.15 -17.79 -22.90
CA LYS A 550 -28.42 -17.35 -22.30
C LYS A 550 -28.91 -16.07 -22.98
N PRO A 551 -30.19 -16.01 -23.39
CA PRO A 551 -30.73 -14.80 -23.98
C PRO A 551 -30.67 -13.64 -22.98
N PRO A 552 -30.41 -12.41 -23.44
CA PRO A 552 -30.34 -11.25 -22.57
C PRO A 552 -31.70 -11.04 -21.86
N PRO A 553 -31.69 -10.57 -20.60
CA PRO A 553 -32.91 -10.31 -19.86
C PRO A 553 -33.78 -9.33 -20.65
N LYS A 554 -35.05 -9.69 -20.84
CA LYS A 554 -36.02 -8.80 -21.48
C LYS A 554 -36.16 -7.56 -20.61
N GLU A 555 -35.82 -6.39 -21.16
CA GLU A 555 -36.17 -5.12 -20.56
C GLU A 555 -37.70 -5.01 -20.49
N GLU A 556 -38.23 -5.05 -19.28
CA GLU A 556 -39.63 -4.73 -18.99
C GLU A 556 -39.85 -3.26 -19.37
N ARG A 557 -40.73 -3.03 -20.36
CA ARG A 557 -41.25 -1.72 -20.72
C ARG A 557 -42.44 -1.34 -19.85
#